data_AF-A0AAW8U9G1-F1
#
_entry.id   AF-A0AAW8U9G1-F1
#
_cell.length_a   1.000
_cell.length_b   1.000
_cell.length_c   1.000
_cell.angle_alpha   90.00
_cell.angle_beta   90.00
_cell.angle_gamma   90.00
#
_symmetry.space_group_name_H-M   'P 1'
#
loop_
_entity.id
_entity.type
_entity.pdbx_description
1 polymer ?
#
loop_
_entity_poly.entity_id
_entity_poly.type
_entity_poly.pdbx_seq_one_letter_code
_entity_poly.pdbx_strand_id
1 'polypeptide(L)'
;MKKTNFIVVFWLLLALISFVVFVINFSGFWDSISYLIFPSKEYVYEGNSREDLLRKLIQVIPMIVFTVTTFIVGIKQGLKNYNRL
;
A
#
# COMPACT_ATOMS: atom_id res chain seq x y z
N MET A 1 -19.03 23.37 7.76
CA MET A 1 -19.61 22.05 7.41
C MET A 1 -20.12 21.40 8.69
N LYS A 2 -21.30 20.75 8.70
CA LYS A 2 -21.74 19.96 9.88
C LYS A 2 -20.59 19.01 10.25
N LYS A 3 -20.20 18.94 11.53
CA LYS A 3 -18.99 18.20 12.01
C LYS A 3 -18.89 16.78 11.45
N THR A 4 -20.02 16.11 11.24
CA THR A 4 -20.07 14.76 10.69
C THR A 4 -19.66 14.67 9.21
N ASN A 5 -19.99 15.68 8.39
CA ASN A 5 -19.55 15.72 6.99
C ASN A 5 -18.03 15.83 6.88
N PHE A 6 -17.40 16.57 7.79
CA PHE A 6 -15.94 16.67 7.83
C PHE A 6 -15.29 15.32 8.19
N ILE A 7 -15.82 14.62 9.19
CA ILE A 7 -15.31 13.31 9.63
C ILE A 7 -15.45 12.26 8.53
N VAL A 8 -16.58 12.21 7.83
CA VAL A 8 -16.77 11.26 6.71
C VAL A 8 -15.79 11.56 5.58
N VAL A 9 -15.62 12.83 5.21
CA VAL A 9 -14.65 13.24 4.17
C VAL A 9 -13.20 12.92 4.58
N PHE A 10 -12.85 13.12 5.85
CA PHE A 10 -11.54 12.76 6.39
C PHE A 10 -11.24 11.27 6.23
N TRP A 11 -12.18 10.40 6.61
CA TRP A 11 -12.00 8.95 6.45
C TRP A 11 -11.92 8.51 4.99
N LEU A 12 -12.68 9.16 4.11
CA LEU A 12 -12.63 8.90 2.67
C LEU A 12 -11.27 9.29 2.07
N LEU A 13 -10.74 10.46 2.44
CA LEU A 13 -9.41 10.91 2.04
C LEU A 13 -8.32 9.98 2.58
N LEU A 14 -8.41 9.55 3.84
CA LEU A 14 -7.47 8.61 4.42
C LEU A 14 -7.47 7.28 3.66
N ALA A 15 -8.66 6.76 3.31
CA ALA A 15 -8.78 5.55 2.51
C ALA A 15 -8.18 5.73 1.11
N LEU A 16 -8.46 6.86 0.44
CA LEU A 16 -7.90 7.14 -0.88
C LEU A 16 -6.37 7.19 -0.87
N ILE A 17 -5.77 7.93 0.07
CA ILE A 17 -4.31 8.00 0.22
C ILE A 17 -3.74 6.61 0.53
N SER A 18 -4.35 5.87 1.44
CA SER A 18 -3.90 4.51 1.78
C SER A 18 -3.94 3.59 0.57
N PHE A 19 -4.96 3.72 -0.29
CA PHE A 19 -5.09 2.93 -1.52
C PHE A 19 -4.00 3.27 -2.54
N VAL A 20 -3.72 4.55 -2.76
CA VAL A 20 -2.65 4.98 -3.68
C VAL A 20 -1.29 4.46 -3.20
N VAL A 21 -0.99 4.61 -1.91
CA VAL A 21 0.27 4.10 -1.34
C VAL A 21 0.32 2.57 -1.45
N PHE A 22 -0.80 1.87 -1.23
CA PHE A 22 -0.87 0.43 -1.45
C PHE A 22 -0.51 0.06 -2.90
N VAL A 23 -1.08 0.70 -3.90
CA VAL A 23 -0.81 0.39 -5.33
C VAL A 23 0.67 0.56 -5.67
N ILE A 24 1.30 1.65 -5.20
CA ILE A 24 2.74 1.90 -5.43
C ILE A 24 3.59 0.78 -4.83
N ASN A 25 3.33 0.44 -3.57
CA ASN A 25 4.07 -0.61 -2.87
C ASN A 25 3.80 -1.99 -3.48
N PHE A 26 2.56 -2.29 -3.85
CA PHE A 26 2.17 -3.55 -4.46
C PHE A 26 2.84 -3.74 -5.83
N SER A 27 2.98 -2.67 -6.62
CA SER A 27 3.74 -2.69 -7.87
C SER A 27 5.21 -3.05 -7.61
N GLY A 28 5.87 -2.38 -6.65
CA GLY A 28 7.27 -2.67 -6.31
C GLY A 28 7.50 -4.06 -5.73
N PHE A 29 6.51 -4.59 -5.00
CA PHE A 29 6.51 -5.97 -4.52
C PHE A 29 6.50 -6.96 -5.68
N TRP A 30 5.59 -6.80 -6.64
CA TRP A 30 5.51 -7.70 -7.80
C TRP A 30 6.73 -7.61 -8.69
N ASP A 31 7.27 -6.41 -8.89
CA ASP A 31 8.52 -6.22 -9.62
C ASP A 31 9.65 -7.02 -8.98
N SER A 32 9.84 -6.87 -7.67
CA SER A 32 10.87 -7.60 -6.91
C SER A 32 10.67 -9.12 -6.91
N ILE A 33 9.42 -9.60 -6.78
CA ILE A 33 9.07 -11.02 -6.87
C ILE A 33 9.39 -11.56 -8.28
N SER A 34 9.06 -10.82 -9.32
CA SER A 34 9.24 -11.25 -10.71
C SER A 34 10.70 -11.52 -11.02
N TYR A 35 11.61 -10.65 -10.60
CA TYR A 35 13.06 -10.85 -10.76
C TYR A 35 13.63 -11.94 -9.88
N LEU A 36 12.98 -12.26 -8.75
CA LEU A 36 13.39 -13.35 -7.88
C LEU A 36 13.02 -14.72 -8.44
N ILE A 37 11.89 -14.82 -9.15
CA ILE A 37 11.40 -16.06 -9.78
C ILE A 37 12.02 -16.24 -11.17
N PHE A 38 12.04 -15.18 -11.98
CA PHE A 38 12.57 -15.18 -13.34
C PHE A 38 13.74 -14.19 -13.45
N PRO A 39 14.94 -14.56 -12.99
CA PRO A 39 16.09 -13.67 -13.04
C PRO A 39 16.49 -13.41 -14.49
N SER A 40 16.47 -12.16 -14.92
CA SER A 40 17.07 -11.76 -16.21
C SER A 40 18.56 -11.52 -16.01
N LYS A 41 19.38 -11.86 -17.01
CA LYS A 41 20.83 -11.61 -16.95
C LYS A 41 21.12 -10.11 -16.81
N GLU A 42 20.35 -9.26 -17.48
CA GLU A 42 20.49 -7.79 -17.43
C GLU A 42 20.28 -7.21 -16.03
N TYR A 43 19.29 -7.69 -15.28
CA TYR A 43 19.01 -7.16 -13.94
C TYR A 43 20.11 -7.50 -12.91
N VAL A 44 20.78 -8.64 -13.10
CA VAL A 44 21.93 -9.04 -12.27
C VAL A 44 23.18 -8.21 -12.61
N TYR A 45 23.33 -7.78 -13.86
CA TYR A 45 24.44 -6.91 -14.29
C TYR A 45 24.25 -5.44 -13.86
N GLU A 46 23.02 -4.96 -13.63
CA GLU A 46 22.73 -3.61 -13.11
C GLU A 46 23.01 -3.44 -11.60
N GLY A 47 23.68 -4.40 -10.95
CA GLY A 47 24.08 -4.29 -9.54
C GLY A 47 22.96 -4.59 -8.55
N ASN A 48 21.80 -5.08 -9.00
CA ASN A 48 20.76 -5.60 -8.09
C ASN A 48 21.08 -7.06 -7.75
N SER A 49 21.72 -7.27 -6.60
CA SER A 49 21.92 -8.62 -6.08
C SER A 49 20.59 -9.22 -5.61
N ARG A 50 20.55 -10.55 -5.45
CA ARG A 50 19.39 -11.22 -4.84
C ARG A 50 19.10 -10.70 -3.43
N GLU A 51 20.12 -10.25 -2.71
CA GLU A 51 19.99 -9.64 -1.38
C GLU A 51 19.28 -8.29 -1.44
N ASP A 52 19.52 -7.48 -2.48
CA ASP A 52 18.86 -6.19 -2.66
C ASP A 52 17.37 -6.36 -2.95
N LEU A 53 17.00 -7.37 -3.74
CA LEU A 53 15.60 -7.74 -3.97
C LEU A 53 14.91 -8.17 -2.67
N LEU A 54 15.57 -8.99 -1.85
CA LEU A 54 15.04 -9.39 -0.54
C LEU A 54 14.89 -8.20 0.41
N ARG A 55 15.85 -7.27 0.43
CA ARG A 55 15.75 -6.03 1.21
C ARG A 55 14.58 -5.16 0.77
N LYS A 56 14.37 -5.01 -0.54
CA LYS A 56 13.19 -4.31 -1.10
C LYS A 56 11.88 -4.98 -0.63
N LEU A 57 11.81 -6.31 -0.70
CA LEU A 57 10.63 -7.05 -0.21
C LEU A 57 10.38 -6.85 1.28
N ILE A 58 11.42 -6.89 2.11
CA ILE A 58 11.32 -6.65 3.57
C ILE A 58 10.82 -5.23 3.87
N GLN A 59 11.17 -4.23 3.05
CA GLN A 59 10.69 -2.86 3.22
C GLN A 59 9.22 -2.69 2.77
N VAL A 60 8.85 -3.33 1.67
CA VAL A 60 7.56 -3.11 1.00
C VAL A 60 6.43 -3.92 1.66
N ILE A 61 6.70 -5.15 2.11
CA ILE A 61 5.67 -6.03 2.72
C ILE A 61 5.01 -5.38 3.95
N PRO A 62 5.74 -4.82 4.93
CA PRO A 62 5.12 -4.14 6.08
C PRO A 62 4.26 -2.95 5.65
N MET A 63 4.70 -2.20 4.65
CA MET A 63 3.97 -1.04 4.14
C MET A 63 2.65 -1.47 3.47
N ILE A 64 2.65 -2.60 2.75
CA ILE A 64 1.42 -3.20 2.19
C ILE A 64 0.47 -3.58 3.32
N VAL A 65 0.93 -4.31 4.34
CA VAL A 65 0.07 -4.74 5.47
C VAL A 65 -0.52 -3.53 6.19
N PHE A 66 0.30 -2.50 6.44
CA PHE A 66 -0.14 -1.27 7.08
C PHE A 66 -1.19 -0.52 6.25
N THR A 67 -0.93 -0.31 4.95
CA THR A 67 -1.84 0.42 4.06
C THR A 67 -3.17 -0.31 3.85
N VAL A 68 -3.16 -1.63 3.73
CA VAL A 68 -4.38 -2.46 3.67
C VAL A 68 -5.19 -2.31 4.97
N THR A 69 -4.53 -2.38 6.12
CA THR A 69 -5.19 -2.25 7.42
C THR A 69 -5.81 -0.86 7.58
N THR A 70 -5.05 0.20 7.28
CA THR A 70 -5.52 1.58 7.35
C THR A 70 -6.66 1.84 6.36
N PHE A 71 -6.60 1.26 5.15
CA PHE A 71 -7.69 1.34 4.17
C PHE A 71 -8.98 0.73 4.71
N ILE A 72 -8.92 -0.51 5.22
CA ILE A 72 -10.09 -1.21 5.77
C ILE A 72 -10.69 -0.43 6.95
N VAL A 73 -9.83 0.05 7.86
CA VAL A 73 -10.28 0.87 9.00
C VAL A 73 -10.91 2.17 8.52
N GLY A 74 -10.30 2.83 7.55
CA GLY A 74 -10.80 4.08 6.97
C GLY A 74 -12.20 3.93 6.40
N ILE A 75 -12.42 2.90 5.57
CA ILE A 75 -13.74 2.60 5.00
C ILE A 75 -14.76 2.24 6.10
N LYS A 76 -14.41 1.35 7.04
CA LYS A 76 -15.31 0.95 8.13
C LYS A 76 -15.73 2.14 8.98
N GLN A 77 -14.80 3.02 9.35
CA GLN A 77 -15.09 4.18 10.18
C GLN A 77 -15.85 5.26 9.41
N GLY A 78 -15.51 5.48 8.13
CA GLY A 78 -16.26 6.37 7.24
C GLY A 78 -17.73 5.97 7.14
N LEU A 79 -18.00 4.69 6.86
CA LEU A 79 -19.36 4.14 6.77
C LEU A 79 -20.10 4.21 8.10
N LYS A 80 -19.44 3.86 9.22
CA LYS A 80 -20.06 3.95 10.56
C LYS A 80 -20.48 5.36 10.92
N ASN A 81 -19.69 6.36 10.54
CA ASN A 81 -19.99 7.77 10.80
C ASN A 81 -21.05 8.32 9.84
N TYR A 82 -21.11 7.80 8.61
CA TYR A 82 -22.16 8.12 7.65
C TYR A 82 -23.52 7.55 8.09
N ASN A 83 -23.57 6.27 8.50
CA ASN A 83 -24.80 5.60 8.91
C ASN A 83 -25.32 6.04 10.30
N ARG A 84 -24.57 6.88 11.02
CA ARG A 84 -24.99 7.49 12.30
C ARG A 84 -25.64 8.87 12.11
N LEU A 85 -25.60 9.42 10.90
CA LEU A 85 -26.35 10.62 10.50
C LEU A 85 -27.81 10.27 10.20
#